data_AF-A0A1X9ZAQ0-F1
#
_entry.id   AF-A0A1X9ZAQ0-F1
#
_cell.length_a   1.000
_cell.length_b   1.000
_cell.length_c   1.000
_cell.angle_alpha   90.00
_cell.angle_beta   90.00
_cell.angle_gamma   90.00
#
_symmetry.space_group_name_H-M   'P 1'
#
loop_
_entity.id
_entity.type
_entity.pdbx_description
1 polymer ?
#
loop_
_entity_poly.entity_id
_entity_poly.type
_entity_poly.pdbx_seq_one_letter_code
_entity_poly.pdbx_strand_id
1 'polypeptide(L)'
;MEKVFEKNYQLQVKGNVKMLTMMDSFSTIGKYILSYFGQNSIKPELQDYLIEEKEVELTEYYDPNTFQLIEYVNKLAYIYSSQQVCINSDGNIKGLLNLPEIKSKWDKLKKELMQTNPIAAFEIIRHKERELSNPPELLENLENTHFMHLFLYAFNYTADGVEYQKKRSVRDRMGIGFLIPVNQTFSSEVIENGYVINAEATLDDRGKIDTQMIAKVTGQKDFDIKHYTQASFTYNVSGILQNAEMKVFEQINNDYKSDLYLNLNSI
;
A
#
# COMPACT_ATOMS: atom_id res chain seq x y z
N MET A 1 17.60 -19.45 4.78
CA MET A 1 17.90 -18.76 3.51
C MET A 1 18.93 -17.69 3.80
N GLU A 2 19.97 -17.61 2.99
CA GLU A 2 20.99 -16.58 3.11
C GLU A 2 20.44 -15.26 2.54
N LYS A 3 20.73 -14.15 3.21
CA LYS A 3 20.27 -12.83 2.79
C LYS A 3 21.19 -12.30 1.69
N VAL A 4 20.63 -11.98 0.53
CA VAL A 4 21.37 -11.46 -0.64
C VAL A 4 21.65 -9.97 -0.48
N PHE A 5 20.64 -9.19 -0.10
CA PHE A 5 20.85 -7.80 0.31
C PHE A 5 19.87 -7.38 1.39
N GLU A 6 20.22 -6.30 2.09
CA GLU A 6 19.37 -5.57 3.01
C GLU A 6 19.44 -4.08 2.70
N LYS A 7 18.31 -3.38 2.76
CA LYS A 7 18.27 -1.93 2.65
C LYS A 7 17.26 -1.36 3.63
N ASN A 8 17.66 -0.29 4.31
CA ASN A 8 16.78 0.48 5.19
C ASN A 8 16.12 1.60 4.41
N TYR A 9 14.87 1.88 4.75
CA TYR A 9 14.10 2.97 4.16
C TYR A 9 13.35 3.75 5.23
N GLN A 10 13.13 5.02 4.94
CA GLN A 10 12.19 5.88 5.63
C GLN A 10 11.10 6.32 4.64
N LEU A 11 9.84 6.06 5.00
CA LEU A 11 8.67 6.47 4.24
C LEU A 11 7.96 7.61 4.99
N GLN A 12 7.85 8.77 4.35
CA GLN A 12 6.92 9.81 4.77
C GLN A 12 5.62 9.66 3.98
N VAL A 13 4.49 9.72 4.68
CA VAL A 13 3.15 9.73 4.09
C VAL A 13 2.46 11.01 4.53
N LYS A 14 1.92 11.77 3.58
CA LYS A 14 1.04 12.91 3.87
C LYS A 14 -0.28 12.69 3.14
N GLY A 15 -1.39 12.78 3.85
CA GLY A 15 -2.71 12.58 3.28
C GLY A 15 -3.62 13.75 3.61
N ASN A 16 -4.42 14.18 2.64
CA ASN A 16 -5.56 15.05 2.83
C ASN A 16 -6.80 14.30 2.36
N VAL A 17 -7.73 14.05 3.27
CA VAL A 17 -8.94 13.28 2.98
C VAL A 17 -10.15 14.14 3.30
N LYS A 18 -11.05 14.27 2.33
CA LYS A 18 -12.37 14.87 2.51
C LYS A 18 -13.41 13.76 2.44
N MET A 19 -14.23 13.66 3.48
CA MET A 19 -15.42 12.79 3.52
C MET A 19 -16.61 13.60 4.03
N LEU A 20 -17.59 13.84 3.17
CA LEU A 20 -18.73 14.71 3.45
C LEU A 20 -18.27 16.12 3.87
N THR A 21 -18.61 16.53 5.10
CA THR A 21 -18.22 17.81 5.68
C THR A 21 -16.91 17.74 6.44
N MET A 22 -16.34 16.54 6.65
CA MET A 22 -15.08 16.36 7.36
C MET A 22 -13.92 16.48 6.39
N MET A 23 -12.92 17.26 6.79
CA MET A 23 -11.60 17.29 6.16
C MET A 23 -10.59 16.92 7.23
N ASP A 24 -9.76 15.94 6.93
CA ASP A 24 -8.66 15.53 7.80
C ASP A 24 -7.36 15.53 7.02
N SER A 25 -6.29 15.95 7.69
CA SER A 25 -4.95 16.02 7.16
C SER A 25 -4.03 15.31 8.14
N PHE A 26 -3.23 14.39 7.64
CA PHE A 26 -2.32 13.60 8.46
C PHE A 26 -0.94 13.49 7.83
N SER A 27 0.07 13.30 8.68
CA SER A 27 1.44 13.02 8.25
C SER A 27 2.06 11.91 9.11
N THR A 28 2.55 10.83 8.50
CA THR A 28 3.29 9.76 9.20
C THR A 28 4.71 9.62 8.67
N ILE A 29 5.60 9.14 9.52
CA ILE A 29 6.95 8.69 9.14
C ILE A 29 7.11 7.25 9.61
N GLY A 30 7.43 6.34 8.68
CA GLY A 30 7.69 4.93 8.97
C GLY A 30 9.11 4.52 8.60
N LYS A 31 9.73 3.65 9.38
CA LYS A 31 11.04 3.04 9.10
C LYS A 31 10.88 1.57 8.74
N TYR A 32 11.49 1.19 7.62
CA TYR A 32 11.34 -0.14 7.03
C TYR A 32 12.71 -0.77 6.76
N ILE A 33 12.79 -2.09 6.94
CA ILE A 33 13.91 -2.90 6.47
C ILE A 33 13.38 -3.83 5.38
N LEU A 34 14.01 -3.77 4.20
CA LEU A 34 13.76 -4.70 3.11
C LEU A 34 14.95 -5.65 2.98
N SER A 35 14.71 -6.95 3.19
CA SER A 35 15.69 -8.00 2.93
C SER A 35 15.27 -8.82 1.71
N TYR A 36 16.21 -9.07 0.80
CA TYR A 36 16.03 -9.97 -0.34
C TYR A 36 16.80 -11.27 -0.11
N PHE A 37 16.19 -12.40 -0.42
CA PHE A 37 16.77 -13.73 -0.19
C PHE A 37 17.03 -14.52 -1.48
N GLY A 38 16.82 -13.91 -2.66
CA GLY A 38 16.98 -14.61 -3.93
C GLY A 38 15.67 -15.20 -4.46
N GLN A 39 15.81 -16.19 -5.33
CA GLN A 39 14.69 -16.98 -5.84
C GLN A 39 14.18 -17.94 -4.78
N ASN A 40 12.86 -18.18 -4.77
CA ASN A 40 12.25 -19.12 -3.87
C ASN A 40 12.72 -20.56 -4.17
N SER A 41 13.06 -21.30 -3.11
CA SER A 41 13.64 -22.64 -3.24
C SER A 41 12.69 -23.69 -3.81
N ILE A 42 11.37 -23.49 -3.67
CA ILE A 42 10.33 -24.40 -4.16
C ILE A 42 9.78 -23.93 -5.50
N LYS A 43 9.67 -22.61 -5.70
CA LYS A 43 9.12 -21.95 -6.89
C LYS A 43 10.09 -20.92 -7.45
N PRO A 44 11.11 -21.33 -8.24
CA PRO A 44 12.18 -20.44 -8.69
C PRO A 44 11.73 -19.21 -9.50
N GLU A 45 10.51 -19.23 -10.03
CA GLU A 45 9.87 -18.10 -10.70
C GLU A 45 9.46 -16.96 -9.73
N LEU A 46 9.49 -17.21 -8.43
CA LEU A 46 9.17 -16.25 -7.37
C LEU A 46 10.45 -15.75 -6.69
N GLN A 47 10.41 -14.50 -6.26
CA GLN A 47 11.46 -13.85 -5.49
C GLN A 47 11.02 -13.69 -4.04
N ASP A 48 11.90 -14.03 -3.10
CA ASP A 48 11.61 -13.99 -1.67
C ASP A 48 12.11 -12.70 -1.01
N TYR A 49 11.20 -11.99 -0.36
CA TYR A 49 11.48 -10.76 0.37
C TYR A 49 10.95 -10.85 1.81
N LEU A 50 11.62 -10.13 2.71
CA LEU A 50 11.11 -9.81 4.04
C LEU A 50 11.04 -8.29 4.17
N ILE A 51 9.85 -7.78 4.43
CA ILE A 51 9.63 -6.39 4.82
C ILE A 51 9.40 -6.37 6.33
N GLU A 52 10.19 -5.58 7.04
CA GLU A 52 9.98 -5.32 8.45
C GLU A 52 9.68 -3.84 8.69
N GLU A 53 8.52 -3.53 9.26
CA GLU A 53 8.17 -2.20 9.74
C GLU A 53 8.65 -2.06 11.19
N LYS A 54 9.65 -1.20 11.42
CA LYS A 54 10.30 -1.05 12.73
C LYS A 54 9.60 -0.02 13.61
N GLU A 55 9.13 1.06 13.00
CA GLU A 55 8.56 2.21 13.69
C GLU A 55 7.65 2.96 12.74
N VAL A 56 6.51 3.43 13.24
CA VAL A 56 5.62 4.37 12.56
C VAL A 56 5.21 5.44 13.56
N GLU A 57 5.54 6.68 13.25
CA GLU A 57 5.19 7.84 14.04
C GLU A 57 4.14 8.68 13.31
N LEU A 58 3.05 9.02 13.99
CA LEU A 58 2.16 10.07 13.50
C LEU A 58 2.71 11.42 13.94
N THR A 59 3.05 12.25 12.96
CA THR A 59 3.74 13.53 13.16
C THR A 59 2.79 14.72 13.24
N GLU A 60 1.64 14.66 12.55
CA GLU A 60 0.64 15.73 12.49
C GLU A 60 -0.78 15.15 12.37
N TYR A 61 -1.74 15.70 13.13
CA TYR A 61 -3.18 15.41 13.04
C TYR A 61 -4.04 16.57 13.55
N TYR A 62 -5.26 16.71 13.03
CA TYR A 62 -6.16 17.83 13.37
C TYR A 62 -7.25 17.48 14.41
N ASP A 63 -7.72 16.22 14.47
CA ASP A 63 -8.80 15.80 15.41
C ASP A 63 -8.25 15.09 16.67
N PRO A 64 -8.60 15.53 17.90
CA PRO A 64 -8.25 14.84 19.14
C PRO A 64 -8.73 13.38 19.26
N ASN A 65 -9.81 12.99 18.57
CA ASN A 65 -10.28 11.59 18.53
C ASN A 65 -9.35 10.67 17.73
N THR A 66 -8.44 11.23 16.94
CA THR A 66 -7.45 10.48 16.16
C THR A 66 -6.52 9.68 17.07
N PHE A 67 -6.28 10.09 18.33
CA PHE A 67 -5.42 9.37 19.27
C PHE A 67 -5.82 7.89 19.51
N GLN A 68 -7.11 7.62 19.75
CA GLN A 68 -7.58 6.25 19.95
C GLN A 68 -7.49 5.43 18.67
N LEU A 69 -7.84 6.05 17.52
CA LEU A 69 -7.67 5.43 16.21
C LEU A 69 -6.20 5.07 15.94
N ILE A 70 -5.25 5.93 16.32
CA ILE A 70 -3.81 5.69 16.18
C ILE A 70 -3.34 4.54 17.05
N GLU A 71 -3.75 4.46 18.32
CA GLU A 71 -3.39 3.31 19.16
C GLU A 71 -3.91 1.99 18.56
N TYR A 72 -5.13 2.00 18.04
CA TYR A 72 -5.69 0.83 17.35
C TYR A 72 -4.95 0.51 16.03
N VAL A 73 -4.61 1.53 15.24
CA VAL A 73 -3.84 1.38 14.00
C VAL A 73 -2.45 0.83 14.29
N ASN A 74 -1.76 1.31 15.34
CA ASN A 74 -0.45 0.82 15.74
C ASN A 74 -0.51 -0.63 16.22
N LYS A 75 -1.56 -1.02 16.96
CA LYS A 75 -1.78 -2.41 17.36
C LYS A 75 -2.05 -3.33 16.15
N LEU A 76 -2.80 -2.85 15.16
CA LEU A 76 -3.01 -3.59 13.91
C LEU A 76 -1.75 -3.62 13.03
N ALA A 77 -0.96 -2.56 12.99
CA ALA A 77 0.32 -2.52 12.29
C ALA A 77 1.30 -3.55 12.89
N TYR A 78 1.30 -3.70 14.21
CA TYR A 78 2.14 -4.69 14.90
C TYR A 78 1.95 -6.13 14.39
N ILE A 79 0.73 -6.56 14.06
CA ILE A 79 0.53 -7.93 13.54
C ILE A 79 1.18 -8.13 12.17
N TYR A 80 1.36 -7.05 11.40
CA TYR A 80 2.01 -7.00 10.08
C TYR A 80 3.42 -6.39 10.12
N SER A 81 4.02 -6.23 11.31
CA SER A 81 5.38 -5.68 11.49
C SER A 81 6.47 -6.44 10.73
N SER A 82 6.20 -7.69 10.34
CA SER A 82 7.10 -8.53 9.55
C SER A 82 6.27 -9.27 8.52
N GLN A 83 6.63 -9.11 7.24
CA GLN A 83 5.90 -9.66 6.09
C GLN A 83 6.90 -10.39 5.20
N GLN A 84 6.85 -11.72 5.22
CA GLN A 84 7.68 -12.54 4.35
C GLN A 84 6.90 -12.90 3.09
N VAL A 85 7.19 -12.23 1.98
CA VAL A 85 6.40 -12.28 0.75
C VAL A 85 7.16 -12.94 -0.40
N CYS A 86 6.41 -13.61 -1.28
CA CYS A 86 6.91 -14.14 -2.54
C CYS A 86 6.32 -13.31 -3.69
N ILE A 87 7.17 -12.69 -4.51
CA ILE A 87 6.75 -11.77 -5.58
C ILE A 87 7.12 -12.37 -6.94
N ASN A 88 6.23 -12.27 -7.94
CA ASN A 88 6.52 -12.73 -9.31
C ASN A 88 7.17 -11.64 -10.18
N SER A 89 7.52 -12.00 -11.42
CA SER A 89 8.08 -11.09 -12.44
C SER A 89 7.12 -9.98 -12.93
N ASP A 90 5.91 -9.87 -12.37
CA ASP A 90 4.99 -8.76 -12.66
C ASP A 90 4.86 -7.80 -11.46
N GLY A 91 5.54 -8.07 -10.34
CA GLY A 91 5.39 -7.31 -9.09
C GLY A 91 4.12 -7.66 -8.32
N ASN A 92 3.51 -8.82 -8.56
CA ASN A 92 2.36 -9.29 -7.79
C ASN A 92 2.80 -10.21 -6.65
N ILE A 93 2.19 -10.05 -5.47
CA ILE A 93 2.43 -10.96 -4.34
C ILE A 93 1.70 -12.28 -4.62
N LYS A 94 2.43 -13.40 -4.58
CA LYS A 94 1.89 -14.76 -4.77
C LYS A 94 1.85 -15.59 -3.50
N GLY A 95 2.45 -15.11 -2.42
CA GLY A 95 2.44 -15.79 -1.14
C GLY A 95 2.91 -14.93 0.01
N LEU A 96 2.43 -15.27 1.22
CA LEU A 96 2.82 -14.69 2.51
C LEU A 96 3.25 -15.84 3.43
N LEU A 97 4.55 -16.08 3.52
CA LEU A 97 5.14 -17.27 4.13
C LEU A 97 4.96 -17.31 5.65
N ASN A 98 4.94 -16.13 6.29
CA ASN A 98 4.77 -16.01 7.74
C ASN A 98 3.32 -15.76 8.18
N LEU A 99 2.32 -16.09 7.36
CA LEU A 99 0.90 -16.02 7.73
C LEU A 99 0.57 -16.72 9.07
N PRO A 100 1.13 -17.90 9.41
CA PRO A 100 0.90 -18.53 10.71
C PRO A 100 1.36 -17.65 11.90
N GLU A 101 2.47 -16.94 11.74
CA GLU A 101 2.97 -15.99 12.75
C GLU A 101 2.00 -14.80 12.90
N ILE A 102 1.56 -14.23 11.78
CA ILE A 102 0.60 -13.12 11.74
C ILE A 102 -0.72 -13.52 12.42
N LYS A 103 -1.23 -14.72 12.15
CA LYS A 103 -2.43 -15.26 12.82
C LYS A 103 -2.23 -15.41 14.33
N SER A 104 -1.06 -15.86 14.77
CA SER A 104 -0.72 -15.95 16.20
C SER A 104 -0.66 -14.57 16.88
N LYS A 105 -0.07 -13.57 16.22
CA LYS A 105 -0.08 -12.18 16.72
C LYS A 105 -1.50 -11.63 16.79
N TRP A 106 -2.32 -11.90 15.76
CA TRP A 106 -3.73 -11.52 15.74
C TRP A 106 -4.53 -12.14 16.87
N ASP A 107 -4.37 -13.44 17.16
CA ASP A 107 -5.09 -14.10 18.25
C ASP A 107 -4.79 -13.49 19.62
N LYS A 108 -3.56 -13.02 19.84
CA LYS A 108 -3.18 -12.30 21.06
C LYS A 108 -3.86 -10.93 21.12
N LEU A 109 -3.79 -10.15 20.04
CA LEU A 109 -4.42 -8.83 19.95
C LEU A 109 -5.94 -8.92 20.10
N LYS A 110 -6.59 -9.90 19.46
CA LYS A 110 -8.03 -10.16 19.58
C LYS A 110 -8.44 -10.35 21.03
N LYS A 111 -7.69 -11.14 21.82
CA LYS A 111 -7.98 -11.35 23.24
C LYS A 111 -7.90 -10.05 24.04
N GLU A 112 -6.90 -9.22 23.76
CA GLU A 112 -6.74 -7.90 24.38
C GLU A 112 -7.91 -6.96 24.01
N LEU A 113 -8.24 -6.85 22.73
CA LEU A 113 -9.35 -6.00 22.24
C LEU A 113 -10.70 -6.38 22.88
N MET A 114 -10.97 -7.67 23.00
CA MET A 114 -12.17 -8.20 23.65
C MET A 114 -12.23 -7.88 25.15
N GLN A 115 -11.09 -7.67 25.81
CA GLN A 115 -11.03 -7.30 27.23
C GLN A 115 -11.20 -5.79 27.44
N THR A 116 -10.69 -4.96 26.52
CA THR A 116 -10.72 -3.50 26.66
C THR A 116 -12.06 -2.89 26.24
N ASN A 117 -12.58 -3.23 25.05
CA ASN A 117 -13.83 -2.68 24.54
C ASN A 117 -14.52 -3.66 23.56
N PRO A 118 -15.24 -4.67 24.06
CA PRO A 118 -15.79 -5.74 23.22
C PRO A 118 -16.78 -5.26 22.14
N ILE A 119 -17.56 -4.20 22.42
CA ILE A 119 -18.57 -3.69 21.48
C ILE A 119 -17.89 -2.99 20.30
N ALA A 120 -16.94 -2.09 20.56
CA ALA A 120 -16.21 -1.39 19.51
C ALA A 120 -15.28 -2.32 18.72
N ALA A 121 -14.70 -3.33 19.38
CA ALA A 121 -13.78 -4.27 18.75
C ALA A 121 -14.47 -5.30 17.83
N PHE A 122 -15.78 -5.55 17.99
CA PHE A 122 -16.47 -6.63 17.29
C PHE A 122 -16.36 -6.54 15.77
N GLU A 123 -16.66 -5.38 15.19
CA GLU A 123 -16.60 -5.19 13.74
C GLU A 123 -15.17 -5.30 13.19
N ILE A 124 -14.19 -4.78 13.94
CA ILE A 124 -12.76 -4.90 13.59
C ILE A 124 -12.34 -6.37 13.60
N ILE A 125 -12.72 -7.11 14.64
CA ILE A 125 -12.39 -8.53 14.78
C ILE A 125 -13.00 -9.32 13.63
N ARG A 126 -14.29 -9.12 13.37
CA ARG A 126 -15.01 -9.80 12.30
C ARG A 126 -14.39 -9.52 10.92
N HIS A 127 -14.05 -8.25 10.65
CA HIS A 127 -13.43 -7.87 9.38
C HIS A 127 -12.05 -8.52 9.22
N LYS A 128 -11.20 -8.42 10.24
CA LYS A 128 -9.84 -8.96 10.19
C LYS A 128 -9.81 -10.49 10.14
N GLU A 129 -10.73 -11.17 10.82
CA GLU A 129 -10.86 -12.63 10.71
C GLU A 129 -11.29 -13.06 9.30
N ARG A 130 -12.21 -12.33 8.67
CA ARG A 130 -12.59 -12.59 7.28
C ARG A 130 -11.39 -12.46 6.35
N GLU A 131 -10.65 -11.36 6.47
CA GLU A 131 -9.45 -11.10 5.66
C GLU A 131 -8.36 -12.16 5.86
N LEU A 132 -8.01 -12.50 7.10
CA LEU A 132 -6.99 -13.54 7.39
C LEU A 132 -7.42 -14.96 6.98
N SER A 133 -8.72 -15.16 6.74
CA SER A 133 -9.29 -16.40 6.22
C SER A 133 -9.42 -16.40 4.69
N ASN A 134 -9.16 -15.26 4.03
CA ASN A 134 -9.30 -15.07 2.59
C ASN A 134 -7.96 -14.60 1.98
N PRO A 135 -7.04 -15.51 1.62
CA PRO A 135 -5.71 -15.15 1.17
C PRO A 135 -5.65 -14.16 -0.01
N PRO A 136 -6.50 -14.26 -1.05
CA PRO A 136 -6.55 -13.24 -2.11
C PRO A 136 -6.81 -11.82 -1.60
N GLU A 137 -7.83 -11.64 -0.74
CA GLU A 137 -8.19 -10.33 -0.16
C GLU A 137 -7.07 -9.79 0.74
N LEU A 138 -6.42 -10.68 1.50
CA LEU A 138 -5.26 -10.32 2.32
C LEU A 138 -4.10 -9.82 1.47
N LEU A 139 -3.77 -10.50 0.38
CA LEU A 139 -2.68 -10.10 -0.51
C LEU A 139 -2.99 -8.77 -1.20
N GLU A 140 -4.23 -8.57 -1.68
CA GLU A 140 -4.66 -7.28 -2.24
C GLU A 140 -4.54 -6.14 -1.23
N ASN A 141 -4.90 -6.37 0.03
CA ASN A 141 -4.74 -5.37 1.09
C ASN A 141 -3.27 -5.07 1.39
N LEU A 142 -2.42 -6.10 1.41
CA LEU A 142 -0.97 -5.93 1.59
C LEU A 142 -0.36 -5.11 0.45
N GLU A 143 -0.71 -5.42 -0.81
CA GLU A 143 -0.30 -4.63 -1.98
C GLU A 143 -0.77 -3.18 -1.90
N ASN A 144 -1.90 -2.92 -1.23
CA ASN A 144 -2.44 -1.57 -1.04
C ASN A 144 -1.79 -0.80 0.12
N THR A 145 -0.96 -1.41 0.97
CA THR A 145 -0.24 -0.66 2.01
C THR A 145 0.77 0.32 1.40
N HIS A 146 1.03 1.46 2.05
CA HIS A 146 1.79 2.55 1.44
C HIS A 146 3.19 2.13 0.96
N PHE A 147 3.95 1.42 1.80
CA PHE A 147 5.28 0.92 1.43
C PHE A 147 5.22 -0.10 0.30
N MET A 148 4.36 -1.11 0.41
CA MET A 148 4.24 -2.16 -0.61
C MET A 148 3.74 -1.60 -1.94
N HIS A 149 2.80 -0.67 -1.91
CA HIS A 149 2.30 -0.03 -3.12
C HIS A 149 3.44 0.65 -3.87
N LEU A 150 4.23 1.46 -3.19
CA LEU A 150 5.43 2.09 -3.77
C LEU A 150 6.41 1.05 -4.30
N PHE A 151 6.79 0.09 -3.46
CA PHE A 151 7.81 -0.90 -3.78
C PHE A 151 7.42 -1.76 -4.98
N LEU A 152 6.15 -2.15 -5.07
CA LEU A 152 5.64 -3.00 -6.14
C LEU A 152 5.31 -2.23 -7.43
N TYR A 153 5.10 -0.90 -7.36
CA TYR A 153 4.57 -0.12 -8.48
C TYR A 153 5.42 -0.21 -9.74
N ALA A 154 6.74 -0.10 -9.57
CA ALA A 154 7.74 -0.11 -10.64
C ALA A 154 8.67 -1.35 -10.57
N PHE A 155 8.27 -2.40 -9.84
CA PHE A 155 9.16 -3.47 -9.36
C PHE A 155 10.02 -4.19 -10.43
N ASN A 156 9.53 -4.33 -11.67
CA ASN A 156 10.28 -4.98 -12.76
C ASN A 156 10.61 -4.06 -13.94
N TYR A 157 10.45 -2.75 -13.77
CA TYR A 157 10.79 -1.80 -14.82
C TYR A 157 12.27 -1.42 -14.73
N THR A 158 12.94 -1.40 -15.88
CA THR A 158 14.36 -1.06 -16.01
C THR A 158 14.54 0.05 -17.03
N ALA A 159 15.73 0.63 -17.10
CA ALA A 159 16.06 1.65 -18.08
C ALA A 159 16.47 1.07 -19.43
N ASP A 160 15.46 0.69 -20.21
CA ASP A 160 15.60 0.29 -21.60
C ASP A 160 15.17 1.38 -22.61
N GLY A 161 14.73 2.54 -22.11
CA GLY A 161 14.27 3.67 -22.92
C GLY A 161 12.94 3.42 -23.64
N VAL A 162 12.20 2.37 -23.27
CA VAL A 162 10.90 2.03 -23.86
C VAL A 162 9.77 2.57 -22.98
N GLU A 163 8.77 3.19 -23.60
CA GLU A 163 7.53 3.52 -22.92
C GLU A 163 6.63 2.29 -22.81
N TYR A 164 6.21 1.97 -21.60
CA TYR A 164 5.31 0.85 -21.32
C TYR A 164 3.94 1.34 -20.93
N GLN A 165 2.90 0.81 -21.57
CA GLN A 165 1.51 1.07 -21.21
C GLN A 165 0.82 -0.19 -20.71
N LYS A 166 0.10 -0.09 -19.59
CA LYS A 166 -0.62 -1.22 -18.99
C LYS A 166 -1.96 -0.77 -18.43
N LYS A 167 -2.99 -1.57 -18.65
CA LYS A 167 -4.28 -1.42 -17.94
C LYS A 167 -4.25 -2.19 -16.64
N ARG A 168 -4.69 -1.56 -15.55
CA ARG A 168 -4.76 -2.19 -14.23
C ARG A 168 -6.03 -1.76 -13.51
N SER A 169 -6.53 -2.61 -12.62
CA SER A 169 -7.49 -2.22 -11.60
C SER A 169 -6.76 -2.00 -10.29
N VAL A 170 -6.88 -0.82 -9.70
CA VAL A 170 -6.27 -0.46 -8.41
C VAL A 170 -7.36 -0.30 -7.36
N ARG A 171 -7.10 -0.69 -6.11
CA ARG A 171 -8.05 -0.47 -5.01
C ARG A 171 -8.01 1.00 -4.58
N ASP A 172 -9.16 1.54 -4.22
CA ASP A 172 -9.24 2.93 -3.75
C ASP A 172 -8.44 3.17 -2.47
N ARG A 173 -7.97 4.41 -2.31
CA ARG A 173 -7.26 4.95 -1.15
C ARG A 173 -8.18 5.56 -0.11
N MET A 174 -9.48 5.67 -0.40
CA MET A 174 -10.50 6.16 0.52
C MET A 174 -10.99 5.09 1.50
N GLY A 175 -10.61 3.82 1.31
CA GLY A 175 -10.99 2.70 2.17
C GLY A 175 -12.42 2.19 1.95
N ILE A 176 -13.04 2.54 0.82
CA ILE A 176 -14.41 2.12 0.47
C ILE A 176 -14.42 0.67 -0.05
N GLY A 177 -13.31 0.23 -0.66
CA GLY A 177 -13.07 -1.14 -1.12
C GLY A 177 -13.43 -1.39 -2.59
N PHE A 178 -13.57 -0.36 -3.41
CA PHE A 178 -13.87 -0.51 -4.85
C PHE A 178 -12.59 -0.49 -5.69
N LEU A 179 -12.72 -0.98 -6.93
CA LEU A 179 -11.62 -1.00 -7.90
C LEU A 179 -11.78 0.15 -8.91
N ILE A 180 -10.68 0.86 -9.13
CA ILE A 180 -10.54 1.95 -10.09
C ILE A 180 -9.77 1.41 -11.30
N PRO A 181 -10.35 1.38 -12.50
CA PRO A 181 -9.64 1.02 -13.71
C PRO A 181 -8.74 2.18 -14.14
N VAL A 182 -7.46 1.90 -14.36
CA VAL A 182 -6.46 2.90 -14.72
C VAL A 182 -5.64 2.48 -15.93
N ASN A 183 -5.26 3.46 -16.74
CA ASN A 183 -4.22 3.33 -17.74
C ASN A 183 -2.92 3.84 -17.12
N GLN A 184 -1.92 2.98 -16.99
CA GLN A 184 -0.61 3.31 -16.44
C GLN A 184 0.42 3.40 -17.57
N THR A 185 1.24 4.43 -17.52
CA THR A 185 2.35 4.67 -18.44
C THR A 185 3.65 4.73 -17.65
N PHE A 186 4.68 4.02 -18.09
CA PHE A 186 6.02 4.04 -17.50
C PHE A 186 7.02 4.50 -18.54
N SER A 187 7.92 5.38 -18.14
CA SER A 187 9.08 5.82 -18.93
C SER A 187 10.34 5.70 -18.09
N SER A 188 11.49 5.55 -18.74
CA SER A 188 12.75 5.32 -18.07
C SER A 188 13.87 6.19 -18.63
N GLU A 189 14.78 6.61 -17.76
CA GLU A 189 15.96 7.42 -18.09
C GLU A 189 17.18 6.90 -17.35
N VAL A 190 18.31 6.78 -18.05
CA VAL A 190 19.61 6.46 -17.44
C VAL A 190 20.22 7.74 -16.87
N ILE A 191 20.68 7.69 -15.62
CA ILE A 191 21.38 8.78 -14.95
C ILE A 191 22.79 8.33 -14.55
N GLU A 192 23.68 9.26 -14.19
CA GLU A 192 25.10 8.99 -13.94
C GLU A 192 25.36 7.82 -12.95
N ASN A 193 24.51 7.67 -11.92
CA ASN A 193 24.66 6.65 -10.87
C ASN A 193 23.53 5.60 -10.84
N GLY A 194 22.83 5.39 -11.96
CA GLY A 194 21.76 4.40 -12.06
C GLY A 194 20.68 4.79 -13.06
N TYR A 195 19.42 4.73 -12.65
CA TYR A 195 18.31 5.09 -13.52
C TYR A 195 17.09 5.57 -12.76
N VAL A 196 16.20 6.27 -13.48
CA VAL A 196 14.91 6.74 -12.99
C VAL A 196 13.79 6.09 -13.80
N ILE A 197 12.76 5.62 -13.11
CA ILE A 197 11.48 5.22 -13.72
C ILE A 197 10.43 6.25 -13.33
N ASN A 198 9.81 6.88 -14.32
CA ASN A 198 8.66 7.74 -14.09
C ASN A 198 7.39 6.99 -14.46
N ALA A 199 6.36 7.11 -13.64
CA ALA A 199 5.09 6.44 -13.85
C ALA A 199 3.93 7.41 -13.68
N GLU A 200 2.97 7.33 -14.58
CA GLU A 200 1.73 8.09 -14.52
C GLU A 200 0.55 7.13 -14.65
N ALA A 201 -0.52 7.37 -13.91
CA ALA A 201 -1.76 6.63 -14.06
C ALA A 201 -2.95 7.57 -14.09
N THR A 202 -3.83 7.40 -15.08
CA THR A 202 -5.09 8.12 -15.16
C THR A 202 -6.24 7.13 -15.21
N LEU A 203 -7.44 7.60 -14.84
CA LEU A 203 -8.65 6.82 -14.99
C LEU A 203 -8.80 6.28 -16.43
N ASP A 204 -9.17 5.01 -16.57
CA ASP A 204 -9.63 4.43 -17.84
C ASP A 204 -11.14 4.62 -17.96
N ASP A 205 -11.58 5.62 -18.71
CA ASP A 205 -13.01 5.97 -18.88
C ASP A 205 -13.85 4.83 -19.48
N ARG A 206 -13.20 3.82 -20.08
CA ARG A 206 -13.86 2.61 -20.62
C ARG A 206 -13.97 1.49 -19.60
N GLY A 207 -13.27 1.59 -18.47
CA GLY A 207 -13.27 0.59 -17.43
C GLY A 207 -14.55 0.63 -16.59
N LYS A 208 -14.96 -0.53 -16.07
CA LYS A 208 -16.16 -0.63 -15.24
C LYS A 208 -15.82 -0.34 -13.78
N ILE A 209 -16.57 0.58 -13.17
CA ILE A 209 -16.54 0.86 -11.73
C ILE A 209 -17.85 0.38 -11.10
N ASP A 210 -17.77 -0.25 -9.93
CA ASP A 210 -18.95 -0.67 -9.18
C ASP A 210 -19.57 0.51 -8.42
N THR A 211 -20.34 1.33 -9.13
CA THR A 211 -21.01 2.50 -8.55
C THR A 211 -22.11 2.10 -7.55
N GLN A 212 -22.64 0.87 -7.60
CA GLN A 212 -23.63 0.39 -6.64
C GLN A 212 -23.01 0.16 -5.28
N MET A 213 -21.80 -0.41 -5.23
CA MET A 213 -21.02 -0.54 -4.01
C MET A 213 -20.71 0.83 -3.41
N ILE A 214 -20.26 1.77 -4.24
CA ILE A 214 -19.96 3.14 -3.79
C ILE A 214 -21.22 3.79 -3.20
N ALA A 215 -22.36 3.72 -3.91
CA ALA A 215 -23.63 4.25 -3.42
C ALA A 215 -24.06 3.64 -2.09
N LYS A 216 -23.85 2.33 -1.91
CA LYS A 216 -24.22 1.62 -0.68
C LYS A 216 -23.40 2.06 0.53
N VAL A 217 -22.10 2.33 0.34
CA VAL A 217 -21.20 2.73 1.43
C VAL A 217 -21.29 4.23 1.73
N THR A 218 -21.42 5.06 0.70
CA THR A 218 -21.34 6.53 0.81
C THR A 218 -22.70 7.23 0.79
N GLY A 219 -23.77 6.56 0.37
CA GLY A 219 -25.08 7.16 0.15
C GLY A 219 -25.16 8.07 -1.09
N GLN A 220 -24.07 8.23 -1.83
CA GLN A 220 -23.99 9.12 -3.00
C GLN A 220 -24.70 8.52 -4.21
N LYS A 221 -25.25 9.39 -5.06
CA LYS A 221 -25.95 9.01 -6.30
C LYS A 221 -25.30 9.61 -7.55
N ASP A 222 -24.60 10.73 -7.38
CA ASP A 222 -23.88 11.41 -8.45
C ASP A 222 -22.37 11.19 -8.28
N PHE A 223 -21.74 10.75 -9.38
CA PHE A 223 -20.35 10.34 -9.40
C PHE A 223 -19.58 11.15 -10.45
N ASP A 224 -18.57 11.90 -10.01
CA ASP A 224 -17.55 12.58 -10.83
C ASP A 224 -16.19 11.96 -10.46
N ILE A 225 -16.02 10.69 -10.84
CA ILE A 225 -14.87 9.89 -10.42
C ILE A 225 -13.63 10.36 -11.16
N LYS A 226 -12.56 10.65 -10.41
CA LYS A 226 -11.25 11.02 -10.96
C LYS A 226 -10.17 10.22 -10.25
N HIS A 227 -9.17 9.81 -11.02
CA HIS A 227 -7.97 9.20 -10.50
C HIS A 227 -6.76 9.75 -11.25
N TYR A 228 -5.74 10.14 -10.50
CA TYR A 228 -4.45 10.51 -11.03
C TYR A 228 -3.35 10.01 -10.09
N THR A 229 -2.39 9.27 -10.62
CA THR A 229 -1.15 8.93 -9.94
C THR A 229 0.02 9.47 -10.73
N GLN A 230 0.99 10.06 -10.05
CA GLN A 230 2.29 10.40 -10.60
C GLN A 230 3.36 9.89 -9.65
N ALA A 231 4.37 9.20 -10.17
CA ALA A 231 5.43 8.64 -9.37
C ALA A 231 6.79 8.70 -10.09
N SER A 232 7.86 8.76 -9.30
CA SER A 232 9.23 8.67 -9.77
C SER A 232 10.03 7.75 -8.85
N PHE A 233 10.83 6.85 -9.42
CA PHE A 233 11.59 5.84 -8.71
C PHE A 233 13.04 5.91 -9.17
N THR A 234 13.95 6.24 -8.27
CA THR A 234 15.39 6.32 -8.54
C THR A 234 16.09 5.07 -8.03
N TYR A 235 16.76 4.36 -8.92
CA TYR A 235 17.53 3.15 -8.64
C TYR A 235 19.02 3.41 -8.86
N ASN A 236 19.86 2.68 -8.11
CA ASN A 236 21.30 2.68 -8.36
C ASN A 236 21.68 1.72 -9.50
N VAL A 237 22.96 1.69 -9.87
CA VAL A 237 23.49 0.79 -10.91
C VAL A 237 23.25 -0.71 -10.66
N SER A 238 23.06 -1.11 -9.40
CA SER A 238 22.75 -2.49 -9.00
C SER A 238 21.25 -2.81 -9.03
N GLY A 239 20.40 -1.86 -9.44
CA GLY A 239 18.95 -2.02 -9.45
C GLY A 239 18.30 -1.93 -8.07
N ILE A 240 18.99 -1.39 -7.06
CA ILE A 240 18.45 -1.19 -5.72
C ILE A 240 17.79 0.19 -5.67
N LEU A 241 16.51 0.22 -5.29
CA LEU A 241 15.75 1.47 -5.09
C LEU A 241 16.46 2.35 -4.06
N GLN A 242 16.74 3.60 -4.43
CA GLN A 242 17.30 4.61 -3.53
C GLN A 242 16.19 5.53 -3.02
N ASN A 243 15.40 6.11 -3.92
CA ASN A 243 14.33 7.04 -3.56
C ASN A 243 13.08 6.76 -4.40
N ALA A 244 11.90 7.01 -3.85
CA ALA A 244 10.65 6.99 -4.59
C ALA A 244 9.71 8.10 -4.11
N GLU A 245 9.08 8.80 -5.04
CA GLU A 245 8.05 9.77 -4.76
C GLU A 245 6.77 9.34 -5.49
N MET A 246 5.62 9.48 -4.84
CA MET A 246 4.33 9.18 -5.44
C MET A 246 3.27 10.12 -4.92
N LYS A 247 2.50 10.69 -5.83
CA LYS A 247 1.27 11.41 -5.56
C LYS A 247 0.09 10.61 -6.10
N VAL A 248 -0.92 10.37 -5.28
CA VAL A 248 -2.17 9.71 -5.67
C VAL A 248 -3.33 10.63 -5.31
N PHE A 249 -4.08 11.05 -6.33
CA PHE A 249 -5.32 11.79 -6.18
C PHE A 249 -6.49 10.92 -6.60
N GLU A 250 -7.50 10.87 -5.75
CA GLU A 250 -8.76 10.18 -6.01
C GLU A 250 -9.94 11.07 -5.63
N GLN A 251 -10.97 11.03 -6.45
CA GLN A 251 -12.22 11.72 -6.20
C GLN A 251 -13.37 10.80 -6.61
N ILE A 252 -14.43 10.76 -5.80
CA ILE A 252 -15.72 10.19 -6.20
C ILE A 252 -16.68 11.32 -6.60
N ASN A 253 -16.69 12.40 -5.82
CA ASN A 253 -17.41 13.64 -6.10
C ASN A 253 -16.83 14.78 -5.23
N ASN A 254 -17.53 15.91 -5.12
CA ASN A 254 -17.02 17.04 -4.34
C ASN A 254 -16.87 16.78 -2.84
N ASP A 255 -17.53 15.75 -2.32
CA ASP A 255 -17.58 15.42 -0.90
C ASP A 255 -16.68 14.25 -0.52
N TYR A 256 -16.15 13.52 -1.49
CA TYR A 256 -15.25 12.38 -1.28
C TYR A 256 -14.01 12.52 -2.13
N LYS A 257 -12.90 12.92 -1.50
CA LYS A 257 -11.60 13.15 -2.13
C LYS A 257 -10.46 12.66 -1.24
N SER A 258 -9.41 12.16 -1.86
CA SER A 258 -8.14 11.83 -1.20
C SER A 258 -6.99 12.37 -2.04
N ASP A 259 -6.05 13.06 -1.39
CA ASP A 259 -4.78 13.47 -1.98
C ASP A 259 -3.66 12.95 -1.08
N LEU A 260 -2.92 11.96 -1.58
CA LEU A 260 -1.93 11.20 -0.86
C LEU A 260 -0.55 11.42 -1.48
N TYR A 261 0.42 11.76 -0.65
CA TYR A 261 1.81 11.96 -1.02
C TYR A 261 2.67 10.98 -0.26
N LEU A 262 3.48 10.22 -0.97
CA LEU A 262 4.39 9.23 -0.43
C LEU A 262 5.81 9.62 -0.86
N ASN A 263 6.73 9.69 0.10
CA ASN A 263 8.15 9.94 -0.15
C ASN A 263 8.99 8.91 0.60
N LEU A 264 9.63 8.03 -0.14
CA LEU A 264 10.49 6.96 0.34
C LEU A 264 11.94 7.32 0.06
N ASN A 265 12.77 7.31 1.09
CA ASN A 265 14.21 7.50 0.95
C ASN A 265 14.93 6.32 1.59
N SER A 266 15.99 5.86 0.94
CA SER A 266 16.89 4.89 1.53
C SER A 266 17.79 5.59 2.56
N ILE A 267 18.00 4.95 3.71
CA ILE A 267 18.74 5.51 4.86
C ILE A 267 19.92 4.63 5.27
#